data_AF-A0A380HM31-F1
#
_entry.id   AF-A0A380HM31-F1
#
_cell.length_a   1.000
_cell.length_b   1.000
_cell.length_c   1.000
_cell.angle_alpha   90.00
_cell.angle_beta   90.00
_cell.angle_gamma   90.00
#
_symmetry.space_group_name_H-M   'P 1'
#
loop_
_entity.id
_entity.type
_entity.pdbx_description
1 polymer ?
#
loop_
_entity_poly.entity_id
_entity_poly.type
_entity_poly.pdbx_seq_one_letter_code
_entity_poly.pdbx_strand_id
1 'polypeptide(L)' 'MQYLIRTLTDSTGHPFTHITKARENETFTVVEAESKEEAKEKHKAEVRVKAIRQVIKDFKNFKNNILNSKGQ' A
#
# COMPACT_ATOMS: atom_id res chain seq x y z
N MET A 1 5.57 2.83 -13.39
CA MET A 1 6.51 3.84 -12.87
C MET A 1 5.83 4.60 -11.74
N GLN A 2 6.52 4.87 -10.63
CA GLN A 2 5.97 5.62 -9.49
C GLN A 2 6.56 7.03 -9.46
N TYR A 3 5.75 8.00 -9.00
CA TYR A 3 6.17 9.37 -8.74
C TYR A 3 5.73 9.75 -7.33
N LEU A 4 6.62 10.34 -6.53
CA LEU A 4 6.28 10.95 -5.25
C LEU A 4 6.00 12.44 -5.48
N ILE A 5 4.77 12.86 -5.15
CA ILE A 5 4.37 14.27 -5.16
C ILE A 5 4.30 14.72 -3.70
N ARG A 6 5.04 15.79 -3.38
CA ARG A 6 5.09 16.38 -2.03
C ARG A 6 4.68 17.84 -2.12
N THR A 7 3.86 18.28 -1.18
CA THR A 7 3.54 19.70 -1.00
C THR A 7 4.18 20.18 0.28
N LEU A 8 4.96 21.25 0.18
CA LEU A 8 5.64 21.89 1.30
C LEU A 8 5.09 23.31 1.41
N THR A 9 4.57 23.67 2.58
CA THR A 9 4.15 25.04 2.85
C THR A 9 5.25 25.74 3.63
N ASP A 10 5.72 26.88 3.14
CA ASP A 10 6.74 27.67 3.83
C ASP A 10 6.13 28.52 4.96
N SER A 11 6.99 29.31 5.64
CA SER A 11 6.57 30.20 6.73
C SER A 11 5.65 31.35 6.30
N THR A 12 5.57 31.65 5.00
CA THR A 12 4.68 32.68 4.43
C THR A 12 3.32 32.11 4.01
N GLY A 13 3.14 30.79 4.11
CA GLY A 13 1.93 30.10 3.70
C GLY A 13 1.89 29.76 2.20
N HIS A 14 2.98 29.99 1.48
CA HIS A 14 3.07 29.65 0.05
C HIS A 14 3.37 28.15 -0.12
N PRO A 15 2.53 27.41 -0.87
CA PRO A 15 2.77 25.99 -1.12
C PRO A 15 3.71 25.78 -2.32
N PHE A 16 4.65 24.86 -2.18
CA PHE A 16 5.56 24.39 -3.22
C PHE A 16 5.33 22.92 -3.50
N THR A 17 5.22 22.56 -4.77
CA THR A 17 5.08 21.18 -5.20
C THR A 17 6.41 20.63 -5.67
N HIS A 18 6.83 19.49 -5.10
CA HIS A 18 8.00 18.75 -5.53
C HIS A 18 7.59 17.38 -6.09
N ILE A 19 8.14 17.02 -7.25
CA ILE A 19 7.85 15.76 -7.94
C ILE A 19 9.16 14.98 -8.12
N THR A 20 9.19 13.75 -7.61
CA THR A 20 10.34 12.85 -7.73
C THR A 20 9.92 11.55 -8.41
N LYS A 21 10.61 11.15 -9.47
CA LYS A 21 10.40 9.86 -10.13
C LYS A 21 11.18 8.76 -9.40
N ALA A 22 10.52 7.63 -9.11
CA ALA A 22 11.20 6.46 -8.55
C ALA A 22 12.15 5.82 -9.58
N ARG A 23 13.26 5.25 -9.09
CA ARG A 23 14.11 4.36 -9.89
C ARG A 23 13.41 3.03 -10.18
N GLU A 24 13.98 2.22 -11.08
CA GLU A 24 13.38 0.94 -11.48
C GLU A 24 13.18 -0.05 -10.33
N ASN A 25 14.09 -0.04 -9.36
CA ASN A 25 14.08 -0.91 -8.17
C ASN A 25 13.56 -0.21 -6.91
N GLU A 26 12.91 0.94 -7.04
CA GLU A 26 12.47 1.77 -5.94
C GLU A 26 10.94 1.92 -5.94
N THR A 27 10.37 1.90 -4.73
CA THR A 27 8.94 2.16 -4.51
C THR A 27 8.77 3.10 -3.33
N PHE A 28 7.77 3.99 -3.40
CA PHE A 28 7.44 4.87 -2.29
C PHE A 28 6.26 4.30 -1.50
N THR A 29 6.28 4.47 -0.18
CA THR A 29 5.15 4.21 0.71
C THR A 29 5.07 5.35 1.71
N VAL A 30 3.90 5.95 1.83
CA VAL A 30 3.63 7.02 2.79
C VAL A 30 2.87 6.40 3.95
N VAL A 31 3.39 6.56 5.15
CA VAL A 31 2.82 6.03 6.39
C VAL A 31 2.76 7.16 7.39
N GLU A 32 1.60 7.37 8.00
CA GLU A 32 1.46 8.29 9.13
C GLU A 32 2.04 7.64 10.39
N ALA A 33 3.08 8.26 10.95
CA ALA A 33 3.76 7.77 12.14
C ALA A 33 4.50 8.91 12.84
N GLU A 34 4.66 8.78 14.16
CA GLU A 34 5.40 9.74 14.98
C GLU A 34 6.91 9.46 14.95
N SER A 35 7.30 8.24 14.57
CA SER A 35 8.70 7.81 14.51
C SER A 35 8.98 6.90 13.31
N LYS A 36 10.27 6.77 13.00
CA LYS A 36 10.74 5.87 11.94
C LYS A 36 10.45 4.40 12.28
N GLU A 37 10.57 4.03 13.55
CA GLU A 37 10.32 2.69 14.06
C GLU A 37 8.84 2.33 13.92
N GLU A 38 7.95 3.24 14.34
CA GLU A 38 6.51 3.06 14.18
C GLU A 38 6.10 2.97 12.70
N ALA A 39 6.67 3.82 11.83
CA ALA A 39 6.40 3.77 10.38
C ALA A 39 6.71 2.39 9.78
N LYS A 40 7.84 1.78 10.20
CA LYS A 40 8.24 0.44 9.75
C LYS A 40 7.27 -0.64 10.24
N GLU A 41 6.89 -0.60 11.51
CA GLU A 41 5.97 -1.59 12.08
C GLU A 41 4.58 -1.49 11.44
N LYS A 42 4.07 -0.27 11.22
CA LYS A 42 2.82 -0.02 10.49
C LYS A 42 2.88 -0.59 9.06
N HIS A 43 3.94 -0.28 8.31
CA HIS A 43 4.12 -0.82 6.96
C HIS A 43 4.13 -2.37 6.95
N LYS A 44 4.86 -2.98 7.88
CA LYS A 44 4.95 -4.44 8.01
C LYS A 44 3.59 -5.06 8.33
N ALA A 45 2.82 -4.44 9.21
CA ALA A 45 1.47 -4.88 9.54
C ALA A 45 0.53 -4.79 8.32
N GLU A 46 0.59 -3.70 7.55
CA GLU A 46 -0.20 -3.54 6.33
C GLU A 46 0.11 -4.62 5.29
N VAL A 47 1.39 -4.90 5.05
CA VAL A 47 1.82 -5.96 4.11
C VAL A 47 1.26 -7.32 4.53
N ARG A 48 1.33 -7.65 5.83
CA ARG A 48 0.78 -8.89 6.39
C ARG A 48 -0.74 -8.98 6.19
N VAL A 49 -1.46 -7.91 6.51
CA VAL A 49 -2.92 -7.85 6.35
C VAL A 49 -3.32 -8.03 4.88
N LYS A 50 -2.58 -7.40 3.95
CA LYS A 50 -2.82 -7.57 2.51
C LYS A 50 -2.63 -9.01 2.06
N ALA A 51 -1.56 -9.68 2.53
CA ALA A 51 -1.32 -11.09 2.24
C ALA A 51 -2.46 -11.98 2.76
N ILE A 52 -2.88 -11.80 4.01
CA ILE A 52 -3.98 -12.58 4.61
C ILE A 52 -5.29 -12.36 3.85
N ARG A 53 -5.62 -11.12 3.49
CA ARG A 53 -6.82 -10.81 2.70
C ARG A 53 -6.81 -11.51 1.35
N GLN A 54 -5.65 -11.62 0.71
CA GLN A 54 -5.52 -12.32 -0.56
C GLN A 54 -5.80 -13.82 -0.38
N VAL A 55 -5.18 -14.46 0.62
CA VAL A 55 -5.42 -15.89 0.94
C VAL A 55 -6.91 -16.17 1.19
N ILE A 56 -7.59 -15.30 1.94
CA ILE A 56 -9.03 -15.45 2.21
C ILE A 56 -9.85 -15.33 0.92
N LYS A 57 -9.52 -14.39 0.02
CA LYS A 57 -10.18 -14.26 -1.28
C LYS A 57 -9.97 -15.50 -2.14
N ASP A 58 -8.74 -16.01 -2.19
CA ASP A 58 -8.39 -17.19 -2.98
C ASP A 58 -9.15 -18.43 -2.48
N PHE A 59 -9.25 -18.61 -1.16
CA PHE A 59 -10.04 -19.69 -0.56
C PHE A 59 -11.54 -19.59 -0.88
N LYS A 60 -12.11 -18.37 -0.82
CA LYS A 60 -13.52 -18.14 -1.19
C LYS A 60 -13.76 -18.47 -2.66
N ASN A 61 -12.89 -18.03 -3.56
CA ASN A 61 -12.97 -18.32 -4.98
C ASN A 61 -12.88 -19.83 -5.25
N PHE A 62 -11.93 -20.52 -4.60
CA PHE A 62 -11.78 -21.97 -4.69
C PHE A 62 -13.04 -22.71 -4.24
N LYS A 63 -13.60 -22.35 -3.08
CA LYS A 63 -14.83 -22.93 -2.55
C LYS A 63 -16.01 -22.71 -3.51
N ASN A 64 -16.18 -21.49 -4.03
CA ASN A 64 -17.26 -21.17 -4.96
C ASN A 64 -17.14 -21.97 -6.26
N ASN A 65 -15.92 -22.13 -6.80
CA ASN A 65 -15.68 -22.93 -8.00
C ASN A 65 -16.02 -24.41 -7.78
N ILE A 66 -15.68 -24.98 -6.62
CA ILE A 66 -16.03 -26.37 -6.28
C ILE A 66 -17.55 -26.55 -6.14
N LEU A 67 -18.22 -25.61 -5.46
CA LEU A 67 -19.67 -25.69 -5.26
C LEU A 67 -20.44 -25.56 -6.57
N ASN A 68 -20.03 -24.65 -7.46
CA ASN A 68 -20.64 -24.48 -8.78
C ASN A 68 -20.36 -25.67 -9.72
N SER A 69 -19.25 -26.39 -9.53
CA SER A 69 -18.92 -27.61 -10.28
C SER A 69 -19.72 -28.83 -9.83
N LYS A 70 -20.31 -28.84 -8.63
CA LYS A 70 -21.14 -29.96 -8.12
C LYS A 70 -22.64 -29.80 -8.44
N GLY A 71 -23.03 -28.69 -9.06
CA GLY A 71 -24.40 -28.39 -9.48
C GLY A 71 -24.67 -28.59 -10.98
N GLN A 72 -23.71 -29.17 -11.73
CA GLN A 72 -23.86 -29.67 -13.10
C GLN A 72 -23.82 -31.20 -13.10
#